data_AF-A0A1B9VMN1-F1
#
_entry.id   AF-A0A1B9VMN1-F1
#
_cell.length_a   1.000
_cell.length_b   1.000
_cell.length_c   1.000
_cell.angle_alpha   90.00
_cell.angle_beta   90.00
_cell.angle_gamma   90.00
#
_symmetry.space_group_name_H-M   'P 1'
#
loop_
_entity.id
_entity.type
_entity.pdbx_description
1 polymer ?
#
loop_
_entity_poly.entity_id
_entity_poly.type
_entity_poly.pdbx_seq_one_letter_code
_entity_poly.pdbx_strand_id
1 'polypeptide(L)'
;MRVLNIRRITVIFLAVAAIVSISSLAHAQNKFFATPNRGVDGAKGNAQIKMLMDENALRRAESAANAVSITALGATLDASLTSLGGCGSQGMMYGGSHPNADAQDCLPDIQIQDDGKVAVSSGLQLGDYTVCNASAEGTLRYVASQKTVLLCDGVSWIELGAAPAAGGAFNPVTNAALSTAVTSNGIGLSGFFGTRTATATNGATIIVNGSSQGSSADVKAGDTIALRMTSLGTYGATKSTTFSVSSLSTGWTVTTGTVSYGSWGSWGACSATCGGGTQTRTRTCDFTAGGSVSCADCGGDCSESQACNPQTCCKPSGYSWSTVGNWCGWPNPTSNGASQCCSGQAYYAHSYCGVNGGGPNTRTCY
;
A
#
# COMPACT_ATOMS: atom_id res chain seq x y z
N MET A 1 64.50 -23.48 -12.62
CA MET A 1 63.68 -24.27 -11.68
C MET A 1 64.60 -25.16 -10.84
N ARG A 2 65.16 -24.62 -9.75
CA ARG A 2 66.03 -25.33 -8.81
C ARG A 2 65.65 -24.92 -7.38
N VAL A 3 64.79 -25.70 -6.73
CA VAL A 3 64.69 -25.84 -5.26
C VAL A 3 64.12 -27.25 -5.03
N LEU A 4 64.99 -28.27 -4.95
CA LEU A 4 65.35 -28.96 -3.70
C LEU A 4 64.10 -29.41 -2.90
N ASN A 5 63.53 -30.58 -3.14
CA ASN A 5 64.06 -31.92 -2.84
C ASN A 5 64.48 -32.16 -1.37
N ILE A 6 63.91 -31.42 -0.40
CA ILE A 6 64.27 -31.56 1.04
C ILE A 6 63.15 -32.14 1.93
N ARG A 7 61.87 -32.14 1.52
CA ARG A 7 60.78 -32.56 2.44
C ARG A 7 60.38 -34.05 2.42
N ARG A 8 60.82 -34.85 1.44
CA ARG A 8 60.51 -36.29 1.40
C ARG A 8 61.59 -37.20 2.00
N ILE A 9 62.81 -36.70 2.21
CA ILE A 9 63.93 -37.50 2.74
C ILE A 9 63.90 -37.57 4.28
N THR A 10 63.35 -36.57 4.97
CA THR A 10 63.31 -36.54 6.44
C THR A 10 62.36 -37.57 7.06
N VAL A 11 61.26 -37.94 6.38
CA VAL A 11 60.28 -38.89 6.92
C VAL A 11 60.73 -40.36 6.75
N ILE A 12 61.56 -40.65 5.75
CA ILE A 12 62.10 -42.00 5.51
C ILE A 12 63.32 -42.28 6.41
N PHE A 13 64.17 -41.29 6.69
CA PHE A 13 65.31 -41.47 7.61
C PHE A 13 64.90 -41.68 9.07
N LEU A 14 63.79 -41.09 9.53
CA LEU A 14 63.28 -41.32 10.89
C LEU A 14 62.63 -42.70 11.07
N ALA A 15 62.08 -43.30 10.01
CA ALA A 15 61.53 -44.66 10.06
C ALA A 15 62.63 -45.75 9.95
N VAL A 16 63.74 -45.47 9.26
CA VAL A 16 64.86 -46.43 9.11
C VAL A 16 65.82 -46.37 10.31
N ALA A 17 65.97 -45.22 10.99
CA ALA A 17 66.77 -45.12 12.21
C ALA A 17 66.20 -45.90 13.41
N ALA A 18 64.88 -46.15 13.41
CA ALA A 18 64.21 -46.95 14.44
C ALA A 18 64.33 -48.48 14.21
N ILE A 19 64.68 -48.92 12.99
CA ILE A 19 64.73 -50.35 12.64
C ILE A 19 66.17 -50.89 12.62
N VAL A 20 67.20 -50.03 12.52
CA VAL A 20 68.61 -50.45 12.45
C VAL A 20 69.37 -50.35 13.80
N SER A 21 68.73 -49.84 14.87
CA SER A 21 69.40 -49.64 16.17
C SER A 21 69.17 -50.76 17.21
N ILE A 22 68.54 -51.89 16.84
CA ILE A 22 68.32 -53.02 17.78
C ILE A 22 69.28 -54.20 17.52
N SER A 23 70.05 -54.17 16.42
CA SER A 23 70.95 -55.27 16.03
C SER A 23 72.37 -55.20 16.62
N SER A 24 72.72 -54.16 17.38
CA SER A 24 74.10 -53.93 17.86
C SER A 24 74.31 -54.05 19.37
N LEU A 25 73.32 -54.50 20.15
CA LEU A 25 73.48 -54.79 21.59
C LEU A 25 73.59 -56.29 21.93
N ALA A 26 73.80 -57.14 20.93
CA ALA A 26 74.15 -58.54 21.11
C ALA A 26 75.60 -58.77 21.61
N HIS A 27 76.37 -57.70 21.88
CA HIS A 27 77.79 -57.77 22.26
C HIS A 27 78.10 -57.34 23.70
N ALA A 28 77.11 -57.29 24.60
CA ALA A 28 77.32 -56.99 26.03
C ALA A 28 76.74 -58.04 27.01
N GLN A 29 76.42 -59.25 26.54
CA GLN A 29 75.77 -60.29 27.35
C GLN A 29 76.69 -61.07 28.31
N ASN A 30 77.98 -60.78 28.41
CA ASN A 30 78.92 -61.61 29.20
C ASN A 30 79.50 -61.00 30.49
N LYS A 31 78.90 -59.96 31.09
CA LYS A 31 79.41 -59.43 32.39
C LYS A 31 78.37 -59.10 33.48
N PHE A 32 77.10 -59.49 33.33
CA PHE A 32 76.07 -59.15 34.33
C PHE A 32 75.72 -60.25 35.35
N PHE A 33 76.38 -61.41 35.31
CA PHE A 33 76.16 -62.52 36.25
C PHE A 33 77.31 -62.64 37.25
N ALA A 34 77.45 -61.66 38.14
CA ALA A 34 78.31 -61.79 39.32
C ALA A 34 77.79 -60.94 40.49
N THR A 35 76.59 -61.21 41.00
CA THR A 35 76.23 -60.95 42.40
C THR A 35 75.05 -61.84 42.85
N PRO A 36 75.00 -62.32 44.12
CA PRO A 36 74.29 -63.56 44.47
C PRO A 36 72.77 -63.43 44.73
N ASN A 37 72.14 -62.27 44.54
CA ASN A 37 70.74 -62.07 44.97
C ASN A 37 69.81 -61.35 43.97
N ARG A 38 70.15 -61.27 42.67
CA ARG A 38 69.24 -60.76 41.61
C ARG A 38 68.69 -61.83 40.67
N GLY A 39 69.07 -63.10 40.84
CA GLY A 39 68.71 -64.18 39.91
C GLY A 39 67.20 -64.46 39.85
N VAL A 40 66.52 -64.46 40.99
CA VAL A 40 65.07 -64.73 41.07
C VAL A 40 64.23 -63.53 40.63
N ASP A 41 64.59 -62.31 40.99
CA ASP A 41 63.84 -61.11 40.59
C ASP A 41 64.12 -60.70 39.13
N GLY A 42 65.35 -60.91 38.65
CA GLY A 42 65.70 -60.76 37.25
C GLY A 42 65.03 -61.80 36.36
N ALA A 43 64.95 -63.06 36.80
CA ALA A 43 64.22 -64.10 36.08
C ALA A 43 62.71 -63.83 36.05
N LYS A 44 62.12 -63.36 37.17
CA LYS A 44 60.71 -62.93 37.22
C LYS A 44 60.44 -61.73 36.30
N GLY A 45 61.30 -60.72 36.32
CA GLY A 45 61.21 -59.56 35.43
C GLY A 45 61.32 -59.94 33.95
N ASN A 46 62.26 -60.83 33.61
CA ASN A 46 62.42 -61.29 32.23
C ASN A 46 61.25 -62.17 31.75
N ALA A 47 60.66 -62.98 32.65
CA ALA A 47 59.43 -63.73 32.36
C ALA A 47 58.22 -62.80 32.16
N GLN A 48 58.09 -61.73 32.95
CA GLN A 48 57.04 -60.72 32.76
C GLN A 48 57.19 -59.97 31.45
N ILE A 49 58.41 -59.56 31.07
CA ILE A 49 58.68 -58.91 29.78
C ILE A 49 58.32 -59.85 28.62
N LYS A 50 58.67 -61.14 28.72
CA LYS A 50 58.30 -62.13 27.69
C LYS A 50 56.78 -62.28 27.57
N MET A 51 56.06 -62.37 28.69
CA MET A 51 54.59 -62.44 28.66
C MET A 51 53.96 -61.21 28.00
N LEU A 52 54.46 -60.00 28.31
CA LEU A 52 53.99 -58.75 27.69
C LEU A 52 54.33 -58.65 26.19
N MET A 53 55.45 -59.23 25.76
CA MET A 53 55.79 -59.31 24.33
C MET A 53 54.88 -60.31 23.59
N ASP A 54 54.61 -61.46 24.20
CA ASP A 54 53.70 -62.47 23.64
C ASP A 54 52.25 -61.92 23.57
N GLU A 55 51.79 -61.19 24.59
CA GLU A 55 50.47 -60.52 24.58
C GLU A 55 50.40 -59.41 23.52
N ASN A 56 51.47 -58.63 23.34
CA ASN A 56 51.54 -57.63 22.27
C ASN A 56 51.54 -58.27 20.88
N ALA A 57 52.16 -59.43 20.70
CA ALA A 57 52.14 -60.16 19.44
C ALA A 57 50.72 -60.64 19.09
N LEU A 58 49.97 -61.14 20.08
CA LEU A 58 48.54 -61.48 19.91
C LEU A 58 47.70 -60.26 19.54
N ARG A 59 47.85 -59.14 20.26
CA ARG A 59 47.09 -57.90 19.97
C ARG A 59 47.37 -57.35 18.57
N ARG A 60 48.62 -57.49 18.08
CA ARG A 60 48.97 -57.11 16.70
C ARG A 60 48.33 -58.02 15.65
N ALA A 61 48.27 -59.33 15.91
CA ALA A 61 47.61 -60.28 15.03
C ALA A 61 46.09 -60.02 14.94
N GLU A 62 45.45 -59.72 16.07
CA GLU A 62 44.03 -59.38 16.14
C GLU A 62 43.73 -58.05 15.43
N SER A 63 44.58 -57.03 15.62
CA SER A 63 44.48 -55.76 14.88
C SER A 63 44.63 -55.94 13.37
N ALA A 64 45.49 -56.85 12.91
CA ALA A 64 45.66 -57.15 11.49
C ALA A 64 44.44 -57.87 10.91
N ALA A 65 43.87 -58.83 11.64
CA ALA A 65 42.64 -59.51 11.24
C ALA A 65 41.45 -58.54 11.14
N ASN A 66 41.30 -57.62 12.10
CA ASN A 66 40.26 -56.61 12.07
C ASN A 66 40.42 -55.62 10.90
N ALA A 67 41.65 -55.24 10.56
CA ALA A 67 41.91 -54.39 9.39
C ALA A 67 41.51 -55.07 8.07
N VAL A 68 41.74 -56.38 7.93
CA VAL A 68 41.30 -57.16 6.77
C VAL A 68 39.77 -57.21 6.70
N SER A 69 39.09 -57.44 7.82
CA SER A 69 37.62 -57.46 7.88
C SER A 69 37.00 -56.10 7.55
N ILE A 70 37.58 -54.99 8.01
CA ILE A 70 37.13 -53.63 7.68
C ILE A 70 37.33 -53.36 6.18
N THR A 71 38.45 -53.80 5.61
CA THR A 71 38.72 -53.67 4.17
C THR A 71 37.71 -54.47 3.35
N ALA A 72 37.35 -55.68 3.79
CA ALA A 72 36.33 -56.52 3.14
C ALA A 72 34.92 -55.91 3.25
N LEU A 73 34.57 -55.34 4.42
CA LEU A 73 33.32 -54.61 4.61
C LEU A 73 33.26 -53.36 3.71
N GLY A 74 34.36 -52.62 3.59
CA GLY A 74 34.48 -51.48 2.69
C GLY A 74 34.29 -51.89 1.23
N ALA A 75 34.95 -52.96 0.78
CA ALA A 75 34.79 -53.48 -0.58
C ALA A 75 33.36 -53.97 -0.86
N THR A 76 32.69 -54.57 0.14
CA THR A 76 31.29 -55.02 0.01
C THR A 76 30.33 -53.82 -0.04
N LEU A 77 30.60 -52.77 0.73
CA LEU A 77 29.83 -51.53 0.71
C LEU A 77 30.01 -50.81 -0.64
N ASP A 78 31.24 -50.66 -1.13
CA ASP A 78 31.54 -50.05 -2.42
C ASP A 78 30.93 -50.84 -3.59
N ALA A 79 30.98 -52.18 -3.54
CA ALA A 79 30.30 -53.04 -4.52
C ALA A 79 28.78 -52.89 -4.48
N SER A 80 28.20 -52.74 -3.28
CA SER A 80 26.76 -52.51 -3.10
C SER A 80 26.35 -51.13 -3.62
N LEU A 81 27.14 -50.08 -3.34
CA LEU A 81 26.91 -48.73 -3.86
C LEU A 81 27.09 -48.62 -5.38
N THR A 82 28.06 -49.33 -5.97
CA THR A 82 28.25 -49.36 -7.43
C THR A 82 27.16 -50.18 -8.13
N SER A 83 26.61 -51.21 -7.49
CA SER A 83 25.47 -51.96 -8.03
C SER A 83 24.14 -51.20 -8.00
N LEU A 84 24.04 -50.13 -7.20
CA LEU A 84 22.87 -49.25 -7.15
C LEU A 84 22.87 -48.15 -8.22
N GLY A 85 23.95 -47.97 -9.00
CA GLY A 85 23.97 -46.98 -10.09
C GLY A 85 23.94 -45.54 -9.56
N GLY A 86 24.95 -45.14 -8.77
CA GLY A 86 24.99 -43.81 -8.15
C GLY A 86 24.91 -42.64 -9.14
N CYS A 87 23.98 -41.70 -8.88
CA CYS A 87 23.85 -40.41 -9.58
C CYS A 87 25.02 -39.44 -9.36
N GLY A 88 26.22 -39.90 -8.96
CA GLY A 88 27.37 -39.05 -8.70
C GLY A 88 27.06 -37.87 -7.77
N SER A 89 27.52 -36.66 -8.11
CA SER A 89 27.21 -35.41 -7.40
C SER A 89 25.87 -34.78 -7.80
N GLN A 90 24.97 -35.54 -8.43
CA GLN A 90 23.75 -35.03 -9.09
C GLN A 90 22.45 -35.46 -8.37
N GLY A 91 22.51 -35.78 -7.07
CA GLY A 91 21.30 -35.99 -6.27
C GLY A 91 21.11 -37.42 -5.75
N MET A 92 20.06 -37.60 -4.95
CA MET A 92 19.78 -38.85 -4.22
C MET A 92 19.08 -39.89 -5.10
N MET A 93 19.49 -41.15 -4.97
CA MET A 93 18.80 -42.28 -5.59
C MET A 93 17.54 -42.65 -4.81
N TYR A 94 16.45 -42.96 -5.53
CA TYR A 94 15.34 -43.72 -4.98
C TYR A 94 14.95 -44.85 -5.93
N GLY A 95 14.54 -45.99 -5.37
CA GLY A 95 14.21 -47.19 -6.15
C GLY A 95 12.89 -47.07 -6.93
N GLY A 96 12.89 -47.66 -8.13
CA GLY A 96 11.71 -47.84 -9.00
C GLY A 96 11.27 -46.56 -9.71
N SER A 97 11.59 -46.48 -11.02
CA SER A 97 11.12 -45.52 -12.03
C SER A 97 10.19 -44.41 -11.52
N HIS A 98 10.78 -43.27 -11.12
CA HIS A 98 10.02 -42.06 -10.79
C HIS A 98 9.66 -41.34 -12.10
N PRO A 99 8.43 -40.81 -12.28
CA PRO A 99 7.98 -40.23 -13.55
C PRO A 99 8.86 -39.10 -14.12
N ASN A 100 9.67 -38.47 -13.27
CA ASN A 100 10.48 -37.29 -13.58
C ASN A 100 12.00 -37.55 -13.51
N ALA A 101 12.42 -38.80 -13.39
CA ALA A 101 13.84 -39.14 -13.43
C ALA A 101 14.37 -39.12 -14.88
N ASP A 102 15.66 -38.85 -15.06
CA ASP A 102 16.32 -38.95 -16.36
C ASP A 102 16.42 -40.41 -16.84
N ALA A 103 17.03 -40.63 -18.00
CA ALA A 103 17.20 -41.97 -18.58
C ALA A 103 18.11 -42.89 -17.73
N GLN A 104 18.69 -42.38 -16.64
CA GLN A 104 19.52 -43.08 -15.67
C GLN A 104 18.85 -43.18 -14.29
N ASP A 105 17.54 -42.91 -14.20
CA ASP A 105 16.75 -42.88 -12.96
C ASP A 105 17.25 -41.83 -11.91
N CYS A 106 17.94 -40.78 -12.37
CA CYS A 106 18.39 -39.67 -11.52
C CYS A 106 17.42 -38.47 -11.60
N LEU A 107 17.13 -37.86 -10.44
CA LEU A 107 16.39 -36.59 -10.40
C LEU A 107 17.37 -35.42 -10.63
N PRO A 108 17.05 -34.42 -11.46
CA PRO A 108 17.90 -33.25 -11.63
C PRO A 108 18.02 -32.47 -10.31
N ASP A 109 19.23 -32.39 -9.79
CA ASP A 109 19.53 -31.79 -8.50
C ASP A 109 19.23 -30.28 -8.47
N ILE A 110 18.62 -29.81 -7.39
CA ILE A 110 18.46 -28.38 -7.11
C ILE A 110 19.78 -27.90 -6.51
N GLN A 111 20.67 -27.35 -7.33
CA GLN A 111 21.99 -26.89 -6.86
C GLN A 111 21.85 -25.55 -6.14
N ILE A 112 22.29 -25.45 -4.88
CA ILE A 112 22.47 -24.18 -4.16
C ILE A 112 23.94 -23.75 -4.34
N GLN A 113 24.17 -22.62 -4.99
CA GLN A 113 25.50 -22.03 -5.20
C GLN A 113 26.07 -21.46 -3.90
N ASP A 114 27.38 -21.25 -3.87
CA ASP A 114 28.12 -20.70 -2.72
C ASP A 114 27.67 -19.28 -2.31
N ASP A 115 26.92 -18.57 -3.16
CA ASP A 115 26.30 -17.28 -2.86
C ASP A 115 24.87 -17.40 -2.28
N GLY A 116 24.41 -18.62 -2.00
CA GLY A 116 23.08 -18.94 -1.49
C GLY A 116 21.98 -18.95 -2.55
N LYS A 117 22.29 -18.79 -3.84
CA LYS A 117 21.30 -18.84 -4.92
C LYS A 117 21.12 -20.25 -5.46
N VAL A 118 19.88 -20.62 -5.75
CA VAL A 118 19.59 -21.87 -6.46
C VAL A 118 19.93 -21.70 -7.95
N ALA A 119 20.92 -22.43 -8.46
CA ALA A 119 21.16 -22.61 -9.90
C ALA A 119 20.42 -23.85 -10.39
N VAL A 120 19.56 -23.68 -11.38
CA VAL A 120 18.94 -24.79 -12.09
C VAL A 120 19.47 -24.76 -13.52
N SER A 121 20.53 -25.53 -13.77
CA SER A 121 21.20 -25.61 -15.09
C SER A 121 20.32 -26.20 -16.18
N SER A 122 19.25 -26.90 -15.79
CA SER A 122 18.24 -27.49 -16.69
C SER A 122 16.87 -26.82 -16.55
N GLY A 123 16.80 -25.66 -15.89
CA GLY A 123 15.55 -24.97 -15.53
C GLY A 123 14.90 -25.58 -14.29
N LEU A 124 14.34 -24.72 -13.43
CA LEU A 124 13.29 -25.13 -12.50
C LEU A 124 12.19 -25.73 -13.38
N GLN A 125 11.72 -26.96 -13.13
CA GLN A 125 10.53 -27.46 -13.81
C GLN A 125 9.33 -26.63 -13.35
N LEU A 126 9.17 -25.49 -14.02
CA LEU A 126 7.92 -24.77 -14.12
C LEU A 126 7.02 -25.72 -14.90
N GLY A 127 6.02 -26.29 -14.23
CA GLY A 127 5.05 -27.12 -14.92
C GLY A 127 4.44 -26.34 -16.08
N ASP A 128 4.36 -26.93 -17.25
CA ASP A 128 3.56 -26.43 -18.38
C ASP A 128 2.05 -26.61 -18.13
N TYR A 129 1.70 -27.16 -16.96
CA TYR A 129 0.34 -27.24 -16.45
C TYR A 129 -0.37 -25.89 -16.55
N THR A 130 -1.31 -25.83 -17.48
CA THR A 130 -2.17 -24.65 -17.67
C THR A 130 -3.28 -24.60 -16.61
N VAL A 131 -3.58 -25.73 -15.97
CA VAL A 131 -4.62 -25.95 -14.96
C VAL A 131 -4.00 -26.50 -13.68
N CYS A 132 -4.38 -25.97 -12.52
CA CYS A 132 -3.99 -26.53 -11.23
C CYS A 132 -5.01 -27.61 -10.83
N ASN A 133 -4.50 -28.79 -10.47
CA ASN A 133 -5.26 -29.95 -9.98
C ASN A 133 -4.32 -30.79 -9.10
N ALA A 134 -4.80 -31.90 -8.54
CA ALA A 134 -4.02 -32.77 -7.65
C ALA A 134 -2.71 -33.29 -8.28
N SER A 135 -2.65 -33.44 -9.60
CA SER A 135 -1.44 -33.87 -10.31
C SER A 135 -0.42 -32.76 -10.52
N ALA A 136 -0.84 -31.49 -10.41
CA ALA A 136 0.01 -30.31 -10.51
C ALA A 136 0.31 -29.68 -9.13
N GLU A 137 -0.18 -30.25 -8.04
CA GLU A 137 0.06 -29.75 -6.68
C GLU A 137 1.57 -29.62 -6.38
N GLY A 138 1.97 -28.49 -5.79
CA GLY A 138 3.37 -28.19 -5.50
C GLY A 138 4.18 -27.63 -6.68
N THR A 139 3.61 -27.61 -7.90
CA THR A 139 4.30 -27.02 -9.06
C THR A 139 4.27 -25.50 -9.02
N LEU A 140 5.32 -24.89 -9.58
CA LEU A 140 5.39 -23.45 -9.79
C LEU A 140 5.13 -23.11 -11.26
N ARG A 141 4.47 -21.99 -11.52
CA ARG A 141 4.22 -21.46 -12.86
C ARG A 141 4.52 -19.98 -12.93
N TYR A 142 5.27 -19.55 -13.93
CA TYR A 142 5.46 -18.13 -14.21
C TYR A 142 4.41 -17.62 -15.20
N VAL A 143 3.66 -16.58 -14.82
CA VAL A 143 2.67 -15.95 -15.70
C VAL A 143 3.28 -14.67 -16.29
N ALA A 144 3.77 -14.78 -17.52
CA ALA A 144 4.52 -13.72 -18.18
C ALA A 144 3.74 -12.40 -18.39
N SER A 145 2.41 -12.47 -18.49
CA SER A 145 1.52 -11.30 -18.58
C SER A 145 1.38 -10.54 -17.26
N GLN A 146 1.51 -11.25 -16.14
CA GLN A 146 1.35 -10.70 -14.79
C GLN A 146 2.68 -10.55 -14.04
N LYS A 147 3.79 -11.00 -14.65
CA LYS A 147 5.16 -11.04 -14.09
C LYS A 147 5.22 -11.65 -12.68
N THR A 148 4.38 -12.66 -12.41
CA THR A 148 4.26 -13.32 -11.10
C THR A 148 4.54 -14.81 -11.21
N VAL A 149 4.93 -15.42 -10.08
CA VAL A 149 5.04 -16.86 -9.92
C VAL A 149 3.83 -17.35 -9.14
N LEU A 150 3.20 -18.42 -9.61
CA LEU A 150 2.08 -19.09 -8.97
C LEU A 150 2.54 -20.44 -8.43
N LEU A 151 1.99 -20.88 -7.31
CA LEU A 151 2.08 -22.22 -6.73
C LEU A 151 0.72 -22.90 -6.86
N CYS A 152 0.68 -24.12 -7.36
CA CYS A 152 -0.55 -24.92 -7.36
C CYS A 152 -0.75 -25.61 -6.00
N ASP A 153 -1.91 -25.43 -5.37
CA ASP A 153 -2.28 -26.07 -4.09
C ASP A 153 -3.06 -27.40 -4.25
N GLY A 154 -3.10 -27.93 -5.47
CA GLY A 154 -3.89 -29.12 -5.84
C GLY A 154 -5.30 -28.82 -6.33
N VAL A 155 -5.76 -27.58 -6.25
CA VAL A 155 -7.11 -27.15 -6.70
C VAL A 155 -7.05 -25.86 -7.51
N SER A 156 -6.21 -24.91 -7.10
CA SER A 156 -6.13 -23.56 -7.64
C SER A 156 -4.68 -23.02 -7.65
N TRP A 157 -4.41 -22.13 -8.59
CA TRP A 157 -3.13 -21.43 -8.62
C TRP A 157 -3.12 -20.29 -7.59
N ILE A 158 -2.24 -20.37 -6.61
CA ILE A 158 -1.98 -19.36 -5.58
C ILE A 158 -0.79 -18.49 -6.01
N GLU A 159 -0.89 -17.16 -5.93
CA GLU A 159 0.27 -16.29 -6.16
C GLU A 159 1.34 -16.45 -5.05
N LEU A 160 2.60 -16.66 -5.45
CA LEU A 160 3.74 -16.59 -4.54
C LEU A 160 4.14 -15.12 -4.32
N GLY A 161 3.74 -14.60 -3.18
CA GLY A 161 3.86 -13.20 -2.77
C GLY A 161 2.65 -12.83 -1.91
N ALA A 162 2.70 -11.74 -1.16
CA ALA A 162 1.49 -11.27 -0.50
C ALA A 162 0.49 -10.79 -1.58
N ALA A 163 -0.81 -10.87 -1.29
CA ALA A 163 -1.80 -10.24 -2.16
C ALA A 163 -1.47 -8.74 -2.28
N PRO A 164 -1.67 -8.11 -3.47
CA PRO A 164 -1.48 -6.67 -3.59
C PRO A 164 -2.29 -5.92 -2.53
N ALA A 165 -1.62 -5.03 -1.81
CA ALA A 165 -2.20 -4.26 -0.74
C ALA A 165 -1.99 -2.77 -1.00
N ALA A 166 -3.03 -1.99 -0.69
CA ALA A 166 -2.98 -0.53 -0.68
C ALA A 166 -2.66 -0.02 0.73
N GLY A 167 -1.66 0.84 0.84
CA GLY A 167 -1.43 1.68 2.00
C GLY A 167 -2.44 2.82 2.02
N GLY A 168 -3.60 2.58 2.63
CA GLY A 168 -4.69 3.54 2.77
C GLY A 168 -5.78 3.39 1.70
N ALA A 169 -6.66 4.39 1.65
CA ALA A 169 -7.78 4.46 0.70
C ALA A 169 -7.80 5.83 0.02
N PHE A 170 -8.51 5.92 -1.11
CA PHE A 170 -8.78 7.20 -1.74
C PHE A 170 -9.83 7.97 -0.94
N ASN A 171 -9.52 9.21 -0.58
CA ASN A 171 -10.43 10.10 0.11
C ASN A 171 -11.47 10.63 -0.89
N PRO A 172 -12.77 10.49 -0.58
CA PRO A 172 -13.82 11.04 -1.43
C PRO A 172 -13.69 12.57 -1.50
N VAL A 173 -13.94 13.14 -2.68
CA VAL A 173 -13.99 14.60 -2.87
C VAL A 173 -15.43 15.05 -2.89
N THR A 174 -15.76 16.01 -2.02
CA THR A 174 -17.09 16.64 -1.95
C THR A 174 -17.03 18.08 -2.38
N ASN A 175 -18.15 18.65 -2.83
CA ASN A 175 -18.25 20.04 -3.29
C ASN A 175 -17.27 20.36 -4.44
N ALA A 176 -17.10 19.43 -5.38
CA ALA A 176 -16.30 19.68 -6.56
C ALA A 176 -16.99 20.66 -7.53
N ALA A 177 -16.21 21.50 -8.20
CA ALA A 177 -16.69 22.32 -9.30
C ALA A 177 -17.16 21.44 -10.47
N LEU A 178 -18.12 21.92 -11.26
CA LEU A 178 -18.69 21.16 -12.37
C LEU A 178 -17.70 21.00 -13.54
N SER A 179 -17.69 19.82 -14.17
CA SER A 179 -16.89 19.54 -15.37
C SER A 179 -15.40 19.89 -15.25
N THR A 180 -14.83 19.78 -14.04
CA THR A 180 -13.42 20.09 -13.76
C THR A 180 -12.61 18.84 -13.48
N ALA A 181 -11.32 18.86 -13.80
CA ALA A 181 -10.42 17.78 -13.46
C ALA A 181 -10.09 17.79 -11.96
N VAL A 182 -10.34 16.67 -11.28
CA VAL A 182 -10.07 16.47 -9.85
C VAL A 182 -9.04 15.35 -9.71
N THR A 183 -8.08 15.51 -8.79
CA THR A 183 -7.04 14.52 -8.49
C THR A 183 -7.19 14.04 -7.05
N SER A 184 -7.11 12.73 -6.82
CA SER A 184 -7.19 12.12 -5.49
C SER A 184 -5.91 12.32 -4.67
N ASN A 185 -5.94 11.94 -3.40
CA ASN A 185 -4.71 11.64 -2.64
C ASN A 185 -3.98 10.44 -3.26
N GLY A 186 -2.70 10.30 -2.88
CA GLY A 186 -1.90 9.12 -3.19
C GLY A 186 -2.16 7.97 -2.21
N ILE A 187 -2.16 6.75 -2.72
CA ILE A 187 -2.10 5.50 -1.95
C ILE A 187 -0.82 4.74 -2.31
N GLY A 188 -0.16 4.11 -1.35
CA GLY A 188 1.04 3.30 -1.59
C GLY A 188 0.68 1.88 -2.02
N LEU A 189 1.41 1.29 -2.96
CA LEU A 189 1.26 -0.12 -3.31
C LEU A 189 2.29 -0.99 -2.59
N SER A 190 1.86 -2.16 -2.15
CA SER A 190 2.73 -3.13 -1.48
C SER A 190 2.24 -4.57 -1.70
N GLY A 191 3.00 -5.55 -1.22
CA GLY A 191 2.58 -6.95 -1.17
C GLY A 191 2.98 -7.79 -2.39
N PHE A 192 3.19 -7.20 -3.57
CA PHE A 192 3.53 -7.96 -4.78
C PHE A 192 4.94 -7.70 -5.29
N PHE A 193 5.47 -8.62 -6.10
CA PHE A 193 6.77 -8.49 -6.75
C PHE A 193 6.62 -8.17 -8.24
N GLY A 194 7.66 -7.55 -8.82
CA GLY A 194 7.69 -7.22 -10.24
C GLY A 194 6.74 -6.08 -10.64
N THR A 195 6.44 -6.03 -11.94
CA THR A 195 5.57 -5.03 -12.56
C THR A 195 4.21 -5.65 -12.88
N ARG A 196 3.13 -4.96 -12.54
CA ARG A 196 1.76 -5.38 -12.82
C ARG A 196 1.03 -4.28 -13.58
N THR A 197 0.07 -4.67 -14.42
CA THR A 197 -0.80 -3.71 -15.08
C THR A 197 -1.98 -3.37 -14.17
N ALA A 198 -2.07 -2.11 -13.76
CA ALA A 198 -3.21 -1.57 -13.06
C ALA A 198 -4.17 -0.88 -14.03
N THR A 199 -5.46 -0.88 -13.72
CA THR A 199 -6.51 -0.29 -14.55
C THR A 199 -7.44 0.59 -13.73
N ALA A 200 -8.04 1.59 -14.37
CA ALA A 200 -9.03 2.47 -13.78
C ALA A 200 -10.27 2.59 -14.68
N THR A 201 -11.45 2.55 -14.06
CA THR A 201 -12.74 2.60 -14.79
C THR A 201 -13.27 4.03 -14.96
N ASN A 202 -14.37 4.18 -15.72
CA ASN A 202 -15.13 5.44 -15.85
C ASN A 202 -14.30 6.65 -16.31
N GLY A 203 -13.31 6.40 -17.17
CA GLY A 203 -12.48 7.43 -17.78
C GLY A 203 -11.47 8.09 -16.83
N ALA A 204 -11.18 7.47 -15.68
CA ALA A 204 -10.13 7.95 -14.80
C ALA A 204 -8.73 7.68 -15.38
N THR A 205 -7.83 8.60 -15.10
CA THR A 205 -6.40 8.51 -15.43
C THR A 205 -5.62 8.14 -14.18
N ILE A 206 -4.78 7.11 -14.28
CA ILE A 206 -3.84 6.68 -13.25
C ILE A 206 -2.61 7.58 -13.30
N ILE A 207 -2.17 8.03 -12.13
CA ILE A 207 -0.95 8.80 -11.91
C ILE A 207 -0.03 7.95 -11.02
N VAL A 208 1.13 7.58 -11.56
CA VAL A 208 2.14 6.76 -10.87
C VAL A 208 3.32 7.64 -10.51
N ASN A 209 3.58 7.80 -9.21
CA ASN A 209 4.67 8.64 -8.68
C ASN A 209 4.68 10.07 -9.28
N GLY A 210 3.48 10.66 -9.44
CA GLY A 210 3.30 11.99 -10.03
C GLY A 210 3.22 12.02 -11.57
N SER A 211 3.52 10.92 -12.27
CA SER A 211 3.44 10.86 -13.73
C SER A 211 2.12 10.26 -14.22
N SER A 212 1.41 10.99 -15.08
CA SER A 212 0.15 10.55 -15.70
C SER A 212 0.37 9.46 -16.74
N GLN A 213 -0.34 8.33 -16.64
CA GLN A 213 -0.15 7.14 -17.50
C GLN A 213 -1.32 6.84 -18.44
N GLY A 214 -2.55 7.19 -18.07
CA GLY A 214 -3.78 6.86 -18.82
C GLY A 214 -4.74 6.00 -17.98
N SER A 215 -5.69 5.30 -18.61
CA SER A 215 -6.62 4.40 -17.89
C SER A 215 -5.99 3.05 -17.49
N SER A 216 -4.77 2.80 -17.96
CA SER A 216 -3.96 1.62 -17.64
C SER A 216 -2.52 2.06 -17.38
N ALA A 217 -1.85 1.42 -16.44
CA ALA A 217 -0.49 1.77 -16.05
C ALA A 217 0.28 0.54 -15.54
N ASP A 218 1.58 0.48 -15.85
CA ASP A 218 2.48 -0.48 -15.23
C ASP A 218 2.92 0.04 -13.85
N VAL A 219 2.72 -0.77 -12.81
CA VAL A 219 2.98 -0.42 -11.40
C VAL A 219 3.81 -1.49 -10.70
N LYS A 220 4.59 -1.08 -9.69
CA LYS A 220 5.36 -1.96 -8.81
C LYS A 220 5.05 -1.69 -7.33
N ALA A 221 5.35 -2.65 -6.46
CA ALA A 221 5.33 -2.38 -5.03
C ALA A 221 6.31 -1.25 -4.67
N GLY A 222 5.88 -0.37 -3.78
CA GLY A 222 6.55 0.89 -3.45
C GLY A 222 6.07 2.09 -4.26
N ASP A 223 5.32 1.89 -5.36
CA ASP A 223 4.76 3.03 -6.11
C ASP A 223 3.64 3.71 -5.32
N THR A 224 3.55 5.04 -5.48
CA THR A 224 2.41 5.84 -5.03
C THR A 224 1.47 6.09 -6.19
N ILE A 225 0.19 5.76 -6.00
CA ILE A 225 -0.86 5.86 -7.01
C ILE A 225 -1.86 6.94 -6.63
N ALA A 226 -2.12 7.87 -7.54
CA ALA A 226 -3.26 8.77 -7.48
C ALA A 226 -4.13 8.60 -8.73
N LEU A 227 -5.39 8.99 -8.64
CA LEU A 227 -6.34 8.98 -9.74
C LEU A 227 -6.74 10.41 -10.10
N ARG A 228 -6.98 10.65 -11.39
CA ARG A 228 -7.54 11.90 -11.87
C ARG A 228 -8.73 11.64 -12.77
N MET A 229 -9.85 12.30 -12.50
CA MET A 229 -11.04 12.25 -13.37
C MET A 229 -11.76 13.58 -13.43
N THR A 230 -12.52 13.81 -14.50
CA THR A 230 -13.39 14.98 -14.63
C THR A 230 -14.70 14.74 -13.88
N SER A 231 -15.07 15.68 -13.00
CA SER A 231 -16.35 15.72 -12.29
C SER A 231 -17.53 15.87 -13.26
N LEU A 232 -18.76 15.62 -12.77
CA LEU A 232 -19.95 15.74 -13.60
C LEU A 232 -20.34 17.21 -13.86
N GLY A 233 -21.12 17.43 -14.91
CA GLY A 233 -21.68 18.74 -15.25
C GLY A 233 -23.01 19.05 -14.54
N THR A 234 -23.39 18.26 -13.54
CA THR A 234 -24.67 18.36 -12.83
C THR A 234 -24.42 18.58 -11.34
N TYR A 235 -25.20 19.45 -10.71
CA TYR A 235 -25.11 19.74 -9.27
C TYR A 235 -25.48 18.52 -8.42
N GLY A 236 -24.78 18.33 -7.29
CA GLY A 236 -25.03 17.25 -6.33
C GLY A 236 -24.84 15.82 -6.88
N ALA A 237 -24.23 15.67 -8.05
CA ALA A 237 -24.05 14.40 -8.72
C ALA A 237 -22.72 13.75 -8.33
N THR A 238 -22.72 12.42 -8.20
CA THR A 238 -21.52 11.65 -7.84
C THR A 238 -21.03 10.83 -9.02
N LYS A 239 -19.72 10.93 -9.28
CA LYS A 239 -19.01 10.05 -10.21
C LYS A 239 -18.05 9.16 -9.44
N SER A 240 -18.05 7.87 -9.77
CA SER A 240 -17.21 6.87 -9.11
C SER A 240 -16.26 6.24 -10.12
N THR A 241 -15.06 5.89 -9.69
CA THR A 241 -14.10 5.07 -10.45
C THR A 241 -13.55 3.97 -9.55
N THR A 242 -13.14 2.88 -10.17
CA THR A 242 -12.49 1.75 -9.49
C THR A 242 -11.09 1.61 -10.05
N PHE A 243 -10.10 1.62 -9.15
CA PHE A 243 -8.73 1.23 -9.44
C PHE A 243 -8.53 -0.24 -9.08
N SER A 244 -7.96 -0.99 -10.02
CA SER A 244 -7.75 -2.43 -9.87
C SER A 244 -6.34 -2.83 -10.27
N VAL A 245 -5.70 -3.67 -9.45
CA VAL A 245 -4.45 -4.37 -9.77
C VAL A 245 -4.53 -5.79 -9.22
N SER A 246 -4.68 -6.75 -10.14
CA SER A 246 -4.97 -8.16 -9.82
C SER A 246 -6.17 -8.32 -8.87
N SER A 247 -5.97 -8.79 -7.63
CA SER A 247 -7.05 -8.96 -6.64
C SER A 247 -7.37 -7.70 -5.84
N LEU A 248 -6.49 -6.69 -5.87
CA LEU A 248 -6.75 -5.40 -5.21
C LEU A 248 -7.72 -4.58 -6.05
N SER A 249 -8.81 -4.15 -5.43
CA SER A 249 -9.83 -3.28 -6.04
C SER A 249 -10.23 -2.22 -5.01
N THR A 250 -10.09 -0.95 -5.39
CA THR A 250 -10.40 0.19 -4.51
C THR A 250 -11.18 1.25 -5.27
N GLY A 251 -12.23 1.77 -4.64
CA GLY A 251 -13.08 2.81 -5.22
C GLY A 251 -12.62 4.21 -4.85
N TRP A 252 -12.91 5.17 -5.73
CA TRP A 252 -12.80 6.61 -5.46
C TRP A 252 -14.01 7.35 -6.02
N THR A 253 -14.48 8.37 -5.29
CA THR A 253 -15.68 9.14 -5.64
C THR A 253 -15.42 10.64 -5.64
N VAL A 254 -16.06 11.34 -6.58
CA VAL A 254 -16.12 12.80 -6.66
C VAL A 254 -17.57 13.22 -6.76
N THR A 255 -18.02 14.00 -5.78
CA THR A 255 -19.36 14.57 -5.70
C THR A 255 -19.30 16.08 -5.97
N THR A 256 -20.06 16.53 -6.96
CA THR A 256 -20.16 17.95 -7.30
C THR A 256 -20.93 18.72 -6.23
N GLY A 257 -20.64 20.02 -6.13
CA GLY A 257 -21.37 20.90 -5.21
C GLY A 257 -22.86 21.00 -5.54
N THR A 258 -23.65 21.40 -4.54
CA THR A 258 -25.07 21.69 -4.68
C THR A 258 -25.29 23.19 -4.77
N VAL A 259 -26.49 23.58 -5.22
CA VAL A 259 -26.92 24.97 -5.26
C VAL A 259 -28.07 25.20 -4.28
N SER A 260 -28.10 26.37 -3.66
CA SER A 260 -29.16 26.79 -2.76
C SER A 260 -29.34 28.29 -2.80
N TYR A 261 -30.57 28.76 -2.63
CA TYR A 261 -30.81 30.18 -2.47
C TYR A 261 -30.12 30.72 -1.22
N GLY A 262 -29.41 31.82 -1.39
CA GLY A 262 -28.95 32.66 -0.30
C GLY A 262 -30.11 33.40 0.37
N SER A 263 -29.79 34.12 1.44
CA SER A 263 -30.77 34.96 2.13
C SER A 263 -31.20 36.15 1.24
N TRP A 264 -32.45 36.56 1.39
CA TRP A 264 -32.91 37.81 0.78
C TRP A 264 -32.16 39.01 1.37
N GLY A 265 -31.73 39.90 0.50
CA GLY A 265 -31.29 41.24 0.86
C GLY A 265 -32.44 42.08 1.41
N SER A 266 -32.07 43.24 1.95
CA SER A 266 -33.06 44.25 2.35
C SER A 266 -33.84 44.75 1.14
N TRP A 267 -35.07 45.19 1.38
CA TRP A 267 -35.83 45.92 0.36
C TRP A 267 -35.10 47.20 -0.02
N GLY A 268 -34.98 47.45 -1.33
CA GLY A 268 -34.52 48.72 -1.87
C GLY A 268 -35.50 49.86 -1.58
N ALA A 269 -35.11 51.09 -1.92
CA ALA A 269 -36.00 52.23 -1.79
C ALA A 269 -37.23 52.09 -2.70
N CYS A 270 -38.37 52.58 -2.22
CA CYS A 270 -39.58 52.65 -3.04
C CYS A 270 -39.40 53.62 -4.20
N SER A 271 -39.83 53.24 -5.41
CA SER A 271 -39.72 54.07 -6.61
C SER A 271 -40.50 55.40 -6.53
N ALA A 272 -41.51 55.48 -5.67
CA ALA A 272 -42.28 56.68 -5.42
C ALA A 272 -42.51 56.85 -3.92
N THR A 273 -42.48 58.08 -3.43
CA THR A 273 -42.76 58.41 -2.02
C THR A 273 -44.25 58.50 -1.71
N CYS A 274 -45.11 58.47 -2.74
CA CYS A 274 -46.57 58.46 -2.67
C CYS A 274 -47.13 57.99 -4.03
N GLY A 275 -48.44 57.73 -4.09
CA GLY A 275 -49.16 57.42 -5.32
C GLY A 275 -49.00 55.97 -5.79
N GLY A 276 -48.40 55.11 -4.96
CA GLY A 276 -48.02 53.75 -5.32
C GLY A 276 -46.69 53.71 -6.06
N GLY A 277 -45.71 53.05 -5.47
CA GLY A 277 -44.43 52.69 -6.09
C GLY A 277 -44.13 51.20 -5.96
N THR A 278 -42.95 50.81 -6.42
CA THR A 278 -42.42 49.44 -6.32
C THR A 278 -41.06 49.49 -5.64
N GLN A 279 -40.82 48.53 -4.74
CA GLN A 279 -39.50 48.26 -4.18
C GLN A 279 -39.10 46.84 -4.53
N THR A 280 -37.80 46.63 -4.71
CA THR A 280 -37.22 45.36 -5.14
C THR A 280 -36.18 44.91 -4.13
N ARG A 281 -36.11 43.60 -3.88
CA ARG A 281 -35.03 42.95 -3.14
C ARG A 281 -34.42 41.84 -3.99
N THR A 282 -33.16 41.53 -3.72
CA THR A 282 -32.43 40.47 -4.42
C THR A 282 -31.85 39.45 -3.45
N ARG A 283 -31.58 38.24 -3.93
CA ARG A 283 -30.82 37.18 -3.24
C ARG A 283 -29.77 36.63 -4.20
N THR A 284 -28.98 35.67 -3.74
CA THR A 284 -28.04 34.91 -4.58
C THR A 284 -28.49 33.46 -4.73
N CYS A 285 -27.99 32.77 -5.75
CA CYS A 285 -27.99 31.31 -5.83
C CYS A 285 -26.57 30.85 -5.53
N ASP A 286 -26.35 30.36 -4.32
CA ASP A 286 -25.02 30.02 -3.81
C ASP A 286 -24.65 28.60 -4.22
N PHE A 287 -23.40 28.43 -4.66
CA PHE A 287 -22.86 27.14 -5.08
C PHE A 287 -21.83 26.64 -4.06
N THR A 288 -22.00 25.42 -3.53
CA THR A 288 -21.12 24.93 -2.45
C THR A 288 -19.67 24.70 -2.87
N ALA A 289 -19.38 24.59 -4.18
CA ALA A 289 -18.00 24.54 -4.67
C ALA A 289 -17.36 25.94 -4.82
N GLY A 290 -18.11 27.01 -4.52
CA GLY A 290 -17.64 28.38 -4.48
C GLY A 290 -18.43 29.33 -5.38
N GLY A 291 -18.62 30.56 -4.89
CA GLY A 291 -19.27 31.65 -5.62
C GLY A 291 -20.78 31.53 -5.72
N SER A 292 -21.36 32.33 -6.60
CA SER A 292 -22.78 32.32 -6.93
C SER A 292 -22.96 31.97 -8.41
N VAL A 293 -24.02 31.24 -8.70
CA VAL A 293 -24.39 30.82 -10.06
C VAL A 293 -25.70 31.49 -10.49
N SER A 294 -26.22 31.10 -11.66
CA SER A 294 -27.49 31.64 -12.16
C SER A 294 -28.64 31.26 -11.24
N CYS A 295 -29.58 32.19 -11.05
CA CYS A 295 -30.80 31.92 -10.27
C CYS A 295 -31.65 30.80 -10.88
N ALA A 296 -31.57 30.64 -12.20
CA ALA A 296 -32.21 29.54 -12.92
C ALA A 296 -31.73 28.17 -12.41
N ASP A 297 -30.47 28.06 -11.94
CA ASP A 297 -29.94 26.82 -11.37
C ASP A 297 -30.58 26.47 -10.02
N CYS A 298 -31.02 27.49 -9.27
CA CYS A 298 -31.84 27.34 -8.07
C CYS A 298 -33.35 27.20 -8.40
N GLY A 299 -33.73 27.13 -9.67
CA GLY A 299 -35.10 26.86 -10.13
C GLY A 299 -36.01 28.09 -10.25
N GLY A 300 -35.47 29.32 -10.28
CA GLY A 300 -36.30 30.52 -10.39
C GLY A 300 -35.53 31.83 -10.37
N ASP A 301 -36.20 32.91 -9.93
CA ASP A 301 -35.60 34.23 -9.88
C ASP A 301 -34.93 34.51 -8.53
N CYS A 302 -33.89 35.33 -8.56
CA CYS A 302 -33.32 35.93 -7.35
C CYS A 302 -33.76 37.38 -7.12
N SER A 303 -34.79 37.85 -7.81
CA SER A 303 -35.34 39.19 -7.62
C SER A 303 -36.82 39.09 -7.29
N GLU A 304 -37.26 39.87 -6.31
CA GLU A 304 -38.65 39.98 -5.93
C GLU A 304 -39.03 41.45 -5.80
N SER A 305 -40.23 41.79 -6.26
CA SER A 305 -40.76 43.15 -6.23
C SER A 305 -42.09 43.18 -5.50
N GLN A 306 -42.32 44.22 -4.71
CA GLN A 306 -43.60 44.46 -4.04
C GLN A 306 -44.01 45.93 -4.14
N ALA A 307 -45.32 46.17 -4.07
CA ALA A 307 -45.86 47.52 -4.00
C ALA A 307 -45.47 48.19 -2.67
N CYS A 308 -45.27 49.51 -2.72
CA CYS A 308 -44.95 50.33 -1.57
C CYS A 308 -45.58 51.72 -1.72
N ASN A 309 -45.67 52.44 -0.61
CA ASN A 309 -46.16 53.82 -0.59
C ASN A 309 -47.53 54.05 -1.28
N PRO A 310 -48.59 53.29 -0.93
CA PRO A 310 -49.90 53.38 -1.58
C PRO A 310 -50.67 54.67 -1.26
N GLN A 311 -50.21 55.47 -0.30
CA GLN A 311 -50.83 56.74 0.07
C GLN A 311 -50.94 57.68 -1.13
N THR A 312 -52.09 58.32 -1.33
CA THR A 312 -52.29 59.30 -2.40
C THR A 312 -51.28 60.45 -2.32
N CYS A 313 -50.72 60.85 -3.46
CA CYS A 313 -49.84 62.01 -3.51
C CYS A 313 -50.60 63.30 -3.22
N CYS A 314 -49.98 64.17 -2.43
CA CYS A 314 -50.48 65.51 -2.24
C CYS A 314 -50.29 66.32 -3.52
N LYS A 315 -51.35 66.50 -4.32
CA LYS A 315 -51.39 67.57 -5.33
C LYS A 315 -51.92 68.83 -4.65
N PRO A 316 -51.21 69.96 -4.68
CA PRO A 316 -51.84 71.24 -4.37
C PRO A 316 -52.87 71.52 -5.47
N SER A 317 -54.13 71.15 -5.21
CA SER A 317 -55.25 71.53 -6.05
C SER A 317 -55.52 73.02 -5.82
N GLY A 318 -55.05 73.86 -6.75
CA GLY A 318 -55.68 75.16 -7.00
C GLY A 318 -55.43 76.28 -5.99
N TYR A 319 -54.42 76.21 -5.12
CA TYR A 319 -54.00 77.39 -4.36
C TYR A 319 -53.00 78.21 -5.17
N SER A 320 -53.47 79.33 -5.72
CA SER A 320 -52.59 80.46 -6.03
C SER A 320 -51.81 80.80 -4.76
N TRP A 321 -50.49 80.92 -4.86
CA TRP A 321 -49.70 81.48 -3.78
C TRP A 321 -50.19 82.91 -3.52
N SER A 322 -50.96 83.14 -2.47
CA SER A 322 -51.05 84.45 -1.86
C SER A 322 -49.96 84.56 -0.81
N THR A 323 -49.01 85.43 -1.07
CA THR A 323 -47.83 85.68 -0.25
C THR A 323 -48.21 86.41 1.02
N VAL A 324 -48.90 85.76 1.96
CA VAL A 324 -49.00 86.25 3.34
C VAL A 324 -49.15 85.07 4.32
N GLY A 325 -48.10 84.81 5.11
CA GLY A 325 -48.19 84.08 6.37
C GLY A 325 -47.94 82.56 6.29
N ASN A 326 -46.94 82.12 7.05
CA ASN A 326 -46.45 80.75 7.13
C ASN A 326 -47.35 79.81 7.98
N TRP A 327 -48.68 79.81 7.77
CA TRP A 327 -49.60 78.98 8.56
C TRP A 327 -50.74 78.40 7.70
N CYS A 328 -50.91 77.07 7.74
CA CYS A 328 -52.05 76.40 7.14
C CYS A 328 -53.28 76.55 8.05
N GLY A 329 -54.32 77.22 7.57
CA GLY A 329 -55.62 77.28 8.25
C GLY A 329 -56.36 75.95 8.13
N TRP A 330 -56.84 75.42 9.25
CA TRP A 330 -57.70 74.23 9.30
C TRP A 330 -59.15 74.58 8.89
N PRO A 331 -59.77 73.92 7.88
CA PRO A 331 -61.22 73.83 7.83
C PRO A 331 -61.69 72.56 8.54
N ASN A 332 -62.62 72.78 9.48
CA ASN A 332 -63.63 71.89 10.08
C ASN A 332 -63.53 70.36 9.81
N PRO A 333 -63.45 69.50 10.86
CA PRO A 333 -63.34 68.05 10.69
C PRO A 333 -64.71 67.41 10.48
N THR A 334 -65.16 67.25 9.24
CA THR A 334 -66.38 66.47 8.95
C THR A 334 -66.21 65.36 7.93
N SER A 335 -64.98 64.98 7.57
CA SER A 335 -64.74 63.77 6.79
C SER A 335 -63.66 62.90 7.42
N ASN A 336 -64.11 61.84 8.09
CA ASN A 336 -63.26 60.70 8.41
C ASN A 336 -62.70 60.17 7.08
N GLY A 337 -61.38 60.28 6.88
CA GLY A 337 -60.66 59.66 5.76
C GLY A 337 -59.96 60.61 4.78
N ALA A 338 -59.94 61.93 4.98
CA ALA A 338 -59.21 62.84 4.10
C ALA A 338 -57.80 63.17 4.66
N SER A 339 -56.75 62.79 3.95
CA SER A 339 -55.37 63.25 4.19
C SER A 339 -55.25 64.73 3.85
N GLN A 340 -55.05 65.59 4.85
CA GLN A 340 -54.75 67.01 4.66
C GLN A 340 -53.23 67.23 4.68
N CYS A 341 -52.69 67.94 3.68
CA CYS A 341 -51.27 68.20 3.56
C CYS A 341 -50.88 69.54 4.16
N CYS A 342 -49.82 69.56 4.97
CA CYS A 342 -49.10 70.78 5.33
C CYS A 342 -47.65 70.66 4.84
N SER A 343 -47.13 71.72 4.21
CA SER A 343 -45.71 71.90 3.81
C SER A 343 -45.05 70.75 3.02
N GLY A 344 -45.78 70.05 2.16
CA GLY A 344 -45.18 69.07 1.24
C GLY A 344 -44.72 67.75 1.86
N GLN A 345 -45.09 67.45 3.12
CA GLN A 345 -44.92 66.12 3.73
C GLN A 345 -46.28 65.56 4.17
N ALA A 346 -46.47 64.24 4.00
CA ALA A 346 -47.63 63.53 4.50
C ALA A 346 -47.43 63.22 5.99
N TYR A 347 -48.28 63.79 6.86
CA TYR A 347 -48.34 63.43 8.27
C TYR A 347 -49.41 62.36 8.48
N TYR A 348 -49.03 61.24 9.10
CA TYR A 348 -50.01 60.33 9.69
C TYR A 348 -50.57 60.99 10.94
N ALA A 349 -51.89 61.23 10.97
CA ALA A 349 -52.57 61.77 12.14
C ALA A 349 -52.64 60.71 13.25
N HIS A 350 -51.51 60.41 13.88
CA HIS A 350 -51.45 59.72 15.16
C HIS A 350 -51.02 60.73 16.22
N SER A 351 -51.99 61.45 16.78
CA SER A 351 -51.87 62.08 18.12
C SER A 351 -53.23 62.60 18.56
N TYR A 352 -53.69 62.11 19.70
CA TYR A 352 -54.92 62.52 20.37
C TYR A 352 -54.87 64.02 20.73
N CYS A 353 -55.64 64.85 20.04
CA CYS A 353 -55.84 66.24 20.42
C CYS A 353 -56.88 66.35 21.56
N GLY A 354 -56.44 66.15 22.80
CA GLY A 354 -57.26 66.40 23.99
C GLY A 354 -57.49 67.90 24.23
N VAL A 355 -58.72 68.25 24.62
CA VAL A 355 -59.12 69.64 24.90
C VAL A 355 -58.68 69.98 26.34
N ASN A 356 -57.64 70.80 26.51
CA ASN A 356 -57.44 71.48 27.78
C ASN A 356 -57.97 72.90 27.65
N GLY A 357 -58.94 73.23 28.52
CA GLY A 357 -59.72 74.45 28.50
C GLY A 357 -58.83 75.69 28.55
N GLY A 358 -58.97 76.55 27.53
CA GLY A 358 -58.25 77.82 27.43
C GLY A 358 -58.48 78.54 26.10
N GLY A 359 -59.71 78.99 25.84
CA GLY A 359 -60.04 79.94 24.77
C GLY A 359 -60.08 79.38 23.33
N PRO A 360 -60.86 80.03 22.43
CA PRO A 360 -60.95 79.58 21.04
C PRO A 360 -59.65 79.92 20.31
N ASN A 361 -58.97 78.90 19.80
CA ASN A 361 -57.88 78.95 18.80
C ASN A 361 -56.41 78.89 19.27
N THR A 362 -56.10 78.32 20.44
CA THR A 362 -54.73 77.83 20.69
C THR A 362 -54.75 76.35 21.04
N ARG A 363 -54.27 75.51 20.11
CA ARG A 363 -53.90 74.12 20.38
C ARG A 363 -52.41 74.00 20.10
N THR A 364 -51.63 73.77 21.15
CA THR A 364 -50.20 73.54 21.03
C THR A 364 -49.98 72.07 20.68
N CYS A 365 -49.33 71.80 19.55
CA CYS A 365 -48.88 70.46 19.17
C CYS A 365 -47.51 70.20 19.81
N TYR A 366 -47.34 69.04 20.46
CA TYR A 366 -46.04 68.46 20.81
C TYR A 366 -45.71 67.36 19.79
#